data_AF-A0A841JKC0-F1
#
_entry.id   AF-A0A841JKC0-F1
#
_cell.length_a   1.000
_cell.length_b   1.000
_cell.length_c   1.000
_cell.angle_alpha   90.00
_cell.angle_beta   90.00
_cell.angle_gamma   90.00
#
_symmetry.space_group_name_H-M   'P 1'
#
loop_
_entity.id
_entity.type
_entity.pdbx_description
1 polymer ?
#
loop_
_entity_poly.entity_id
_entity_poly.type
_entity_poly.pdbx_seq_one_letter_code
_entity_poly.pdbx_strand_id
1 'polypeptide(L)'
;MIGNDDPAYRGGSYLFVQKYIHNLTAWKELPTEQQEKVIGRYKANDIEMSDDVKPSNSHIALANVGDDLKIVRDNMPFGNMSTNEMGTYFIAYASTFSTVQQMLNNMFIGSPEGNYDRILDFSTAKTGSLYFVPTFNMIDDFSSD
;
A
#
# COMPACT_ATOMS: atom_id res chain seq x y z
N MET A 1 -0.27 -9.05 13.39
CA MET A 1 -1.44 -9.79 13.93
C MET A 1 -1.99 -9.03 15.13
N ILE A 2 -3.28 -9.14 15.39
CA ILE A 2 -3.96 -8.52 16.54
C ILE A 2 -3.36 -9.07 17.84
N GLY A 3 -3.01 -8.16 18.75
CA GLY A 3 -2.32 -8.44 20.00
C GLY A 3 -3.27 -8.61 21.20
N ASN A 4 -2.74 -8.39 22.41
CA ASN A 4 -3.52 -8.49 23.65
C ASN A 4 -4.46 -7.30 23.89
N ASP A 5 -4.35 -6.24 23.09
CA ASP A 5 -5.23 -5.07 23.20
C ASP A 5 -6.67 -5.38 22.72
N ASP A 6 -6.84 -6.47 21.97
CA ASP A 6 -8.14 -7.03 21.61
C ASP A 6 -8.14 -8.56 21.78
N PRO A 7 -8.34 -9.06 23.01
CA PRO A 7 -8.23 -10.48 23.33
C PRO A 7 -9.21 -11.38 22.56
N ALA A 8 -10.38 -10.85 22.17
CA ALA A 8 -11.42 -11.60 21.48
C ALA A 8 -11.00 -12.00 20.05
N TYR A 9 -10.17 -11.17 19.41
CA TYR A 9 -9.71 -11.35 18.03
C TYR A 9 -8.21 -11.59 17.92
N ARG A 10 -7.55 -11.87 19.06
CA ARG A 10 -6.10 -12.10 19.14
C ARG A 10 -5.66 -13.19 18.16
N GLY A 11 -4.58 -12.89 17.42
CA GLY A 11 -4.06 -13.78 16.38
C GLY A 11 -4.71 -13.57 15.00
N GLY A 12 -5.83 -12.85 14.92
CA GLY A 12 -6.40 -12.40 13.65
C GLY A 12 -5.60 -11.27 13.00
N SER A 13 -6.09 -10.79 11.86
CA SER A 13 -5.53 -9.65 11.15
C SER A 13 -6.62 -8.87 10.43
N TYR A 14 -6.36 -7.59 10.19
CA TYR A 14 -7.11 -6.83 9.18
C TYR A 14 -6.42 -6.99 7.83
N LEU A 15 -7.22 -7.21 6.79
CA LEU A 15 -6.77 -7.33 5.40
C LEU A 15 -7.41 -6.25 4.57
N PHE A 16 -6.60 -5.43 3.90
CA PHE A 16 -7.08 -4.42 2.98
C PHE A 16 -6.53 -4.67 1.58
N VAL A 17 -7.40 -4.52 0.57
CA VAL A 17 -7.05 -4.74 -0.84
C VAL A 17 -7.47 -3.58 -1.73
N GLN A 18 -6.64 -3.30 -2.73
CA GLN A 18 -6.95 -2.35 -3.81
C GLN A 18 -6.37 -2.82 -5.14
N LYS A 19 -7.20 -2.80 -6.18
CA LYS A 19 -6.76 -3.03 -7.55
C LYS A 19 -6.35 -1.69 -8.16
N TYR A 20 -5.07 -1.52 -8.50
CA TYR A 20 -4.58 -0.35 -9.23
C TYR A 20 -4.39 -0.66 -10.71
N ILE A 21 -4.82 0.26 -11.58
CA ILE A 21 -4.51 0.24 -13.01
C ILE A 21 -3.55 1.38 -13.32
N HIS A 22 -2.49 1.07 -14.08
CA HIS A 22 -1.39 2.01 -14.30
C HIS A 22 -1.45 2.68 -15.67
N ASN A 23 -1.18 3.98 -15.70
CA ASN A 23 -0.86 4.71 -16.94
C ASN A 23 0.63 4.52 -17.27
N LEU A 24 0.97 3.36 -17.84
CA LEU A 24 2.36 3.03 -18.17
C LEU A 24 2.96 3.91 -19.28
N THR A 25 2.14 4.52 -20.12
CA THR A 25 2.62 5.47 -21.14
C THR A 25 3.20 6.71 -20.46
N ALA A 26 2.42 7.38 -19.61
CA ALA A 26 2.88 8.54 -18.86
C ALA A 26 4.06 8.20 -17.93
N TRP A 27 4.04 7.02 -17.30
CA TRP A 27 5.16 6.57 -16.47
C TRP A 27 6.47 6.44 -17.26
N LYS A 28 6.41 5.86 -18.47
CA LYS A 28 7.60 5.65 -19.32
C LYS A 28 8.14 6.93 -19.94
N GLU A 29 7.34 8.00 -20.02
CA GLU A 29 7.79 9.32 -20.47
C GLU A 29 8.67 10.02 -19.42
N LEU A 30 8.58 9.62 -18.15
CA LEU A 30 9.46 10.15 -17.11
C LEU A 30 10.89 9.61 -17.26
N PRO A 31 11.92 10.48 -17.16
CA PRO A 31 13.29 10.06 -16.93
C PRO A 31 13.39 9.22 -15.65
N THR A 32 14.39 8.32 -15.60
CA THR A 32 14.59 7.41 -14.45
C THR A 32 14.69 8.18 -13.14
N GLU A 33 15.42 9.29 -13.13
CA GLU A 33 15.62 10.14 -11.94
C GLU A 33 14.30 10.71 -11.41
N GLN A 34 13.31 10.95 -12.29
CA GLN A 34 11.99 11.41 -11.88
C GLN A 34 11.13 10.26 -11.35
N GLN A 35 11.21 9.07 -11.97
CA GLN A 35 10.56 7.87 -11.45
C GLN A 35 11.07 7.52 -10.04
N GLU A 36 12.39 7.60 -9.84
CA GLU A 36 13.03 7.37 -8.55
C GLU A 36 12.56 8.39 -7.49
N LYS A 37 12.33 9.65 -7.87
CA LYS A 37 11.75 10.67 -6.99
C LYS A 37 10.28 10.43 -6.66
N VAL A 38 9.50 9.88 -7.59
CA VAL A 38 8.11 9.47 -7.32
C VAL A 38 8.08 8.34 -6.30
N ILE A 39 8.97 7.36 -6.41
CA ILE A 39 9.00 6.21 -5.48
C ILE A 39 9.71 6.57 -4.17
N GLY A 40 10.82 7.29 -4.21
CA GLY A 40 11.71 7.56 -3.08
C GLY A 40 12.89 6.56 -2.93
N ARG A 41 13.16 5.77 -3.97
CA ARG A 41 14.26 4.77 -4.02
C ARG A 41 14.92 4.77 -5.39
N TYR A 42 16.21 4.45 -5.42
CA TYR A 42 16.96 4.28 -6.67
C TYR A 42 16.57 2.98 -7.36
N LYS A 43 16.30 3.05 -8.66
CA LYS A 43 15.64 1.99 -9.42
C LYS A 43 16.54 0.77 -9.67
N ALA A 44 17.84 0.99 -9.82
CA ALA A 44 18.78 -0.05 -10.20
C ALA A 44 19.21 -0.96 -9.04
N ASN A 45 19.27 -0.42 -7.82
CA ASN A 45 19.82 -1.10 -6.65
C ASN A 45 18.86 -1.13 -5.44
N ASP A 46 17.67 -0.56 -5.60
CA ASP A 46 16.65 -0.48 -4.55
C ASP A 46 17.14 0.21 -3.27
N ILE A 47 18.09 1.15 -3.36
CA ILE A 47 18.54 1.91 -2.19
C ILE A 47 17.57 3.06 -1.92
N GLU A 48 17.18 3.23 -0.66
CA GLU A 48 16.35 4.37 -0.25
C GLU A 48 17.11 5.68 -0.38
N MET A 49 16.44 6.72 -0.89
CA MET A 49 17.04 8.06 -0.90
C MET A 49 17.23 8.57 0.53
N SER A 50 18.29 9.34 0.75
CA SER A 50 18.46 10.08 1.99
C SER A 50 17.39 11.18 2.14
N ASP A 51 17.10 11.58 3.37
CA ASP A 51 16.00 12.49 3.67
C ASP A 51 16.18 13.90 3.09
N ASP A 52 17.42 14.32 2.82
CA ASP A 52 17.75 15.59 2.18
C ASP A 52 17.46 15.60 0.66
N VAL A 53 17.38 14.42 0.04
CA VAL A 53 17.13 14.25 -1.40
C VAL A 53 15.71 13.77 -1.68
N LYS A 54 15.14 12.97 -0.78
CA LYS A 54 13.83 12.33 -0.92
C LYS A 54 12.70 13.38 -0.92
N PRO A 55 11.89 13.47 -1.99
CA PRO A 55 10.73 14.35 -2.00
C PRO A 55 9.72 13.96 -0.92
N SER A 56 9.11 14.96 -0.28
CA SER A 56 8.08 14.77 0.76
C SER A 56 6.79 14.14 0.24
N ASN A 57 6.55 14.16 -1.08
CA ASN A 57 5.44 13.47 -1.74
C ASN A 57 5.85 12.17 -2.45
N SER A 58 7.04 11.64 -2.18
CA SER A 58 7.42 10.32 -2.66
C SER A 58 6.58 9.23 -1.97
N HIS A 59 6.34 8.12 -2.67
CA HIS A 59 5.55 7.00 -2.15
C HIS A 59 6.09 6.51 -0.80
N ILE A 60 7.42 6.33 -0.68
CA ILE A 60 8.06 5.90 0.56
C ILE A 60 7.88 6.93 1.69
N ALA A 61 8.02 8.22 1.40
CA ALA A 61 7.85 9.25 2.42
C ALA A 61 6.43 9.26 3.02
N LEU A 62 5.39 9.13 2.19
CA LEU A 62 4.00 9.17 2.66
C LEU A 62 3.50 7.84 3.23
N ALA A 63 4.03 6.71 2.73
CA ALA A 63 3.74 5.39 3.29
C ALA A 63 4.45 5.15 4.63
N ASN A 64 5.48 5.92 4.98
CA ASN A 64 6.12 5.84 6.29
C ASN A 64 5.32 6.64 7.33
N VAL A 65 4.55 5.93 8.17
CA VAL A 65 3.71 6.52 9.23
C VAL A 65 4.30 6.35 10.63
N GLY A 66 5.57 5.91 10.74
CA GLY A 66 6.28 5.71 12.00
C GLY A 66 6.73 4.27 12.22
N ASP A 67 7.76 4.08 13.04
CA ASP A 67 8.48 2.81 13.18
C ASP A 67 7.67 1.68 13.79
N ASP A 68 6.69 2.01 14.65
CA ASP A 68 5.81 1.05 15.32
C ASP A 68 4.53 0.75 14.51
N LEU A 69 4.28 1.51 13.45
CA LEU A 69 3.07 1.42 12.63
C LEU A 69 3.37 0.75 11.29
N LYS A 70 3.70 -0.54 11.36
CA LYS A 70 4.08 -1.35 10.20
C LYS A 70 2.97 -2.29 9.76
N ILE A 71 2.97 -2.58 8.46
CA ILE A 71 2.07 -3.53 7.80
C ILE A 71 2.90 -4.55 7.01
N VAL A 72 2.30 -5.69 6.72
CA VAL A 72 2.87 -6.66 5.78
C VAL A 72 2.16 -6.50 4.44
N ARG A 73 2.92 -6.23 3.37
CA ARG A 73 2.40 -6.07 2.01
C ARG A 73 2.85 -7.23 1.14
N ASP A 74 2.00 -7.65 0.22
CA ASP A 74 2.31 -8.69 -0.76
C ASP A 74 1.82 -8.29 -2.16
N ASN A 75 2.27 -7.11 -2.60
CA ASN A 75 1.80 -6.50 -3.85
C ASN A 75 2.15 -7.37 -5.05
N MET A 76 1.14 -7.76 -5.82
CA MET A 76 1.33 -8.61 -7.00
C MET A 76 1.05 -7.86 -8.30
N PRO A 77 1.92 -7.96 -9.32
CA PRO A 77 1.61 -7.45 -10.65
C PRO A 77 0.52 -8.31 -11.30
N PHE A 78 -0.36 -7.67 -12.07
CA PHE A 78 -1.29 -8.36 -12.97
C PHE A 78 -1.40 -7.59 -14.29
N GLY A 79 -1.87 -8.25 -15.33
CA GLY A 79 -2.15 -7.55 -16.58
C GLY A 79 -2.89 -8.39 -17.61
N ASN A 80 -3.46 -7.69 -18.58
CA ASN A 80 -4.06 -8.25 -19.77
C ASN A 80 -3.47 -7.56 -21.00
N MET A 81 -2.71 -8.32 -21.79
CA MET A 81 -2.04 -7.83 -22.99
C MET A 81 -3.03 -7.38 -24.08
N SER A 82 -4.22 -7.98 -24.17
CA SER A 82 -5.18 -7.65 -25.23
C SER A 82 -5.87 -6.31 -24.99
N THR A 83 -6.05 -5.92 -23.72
CA THR A 83 -6.63 -4.64 -23.32
C THR A 83 -5.57 -3.59 -22.97
N ASN A 84 -4.29 -3.97 -22.98
CA ASN A 84 -3.17 -3.16 -22.49
C ASN A 84 -3.37 -2.67 -21.04
N GLU A 85 -4.16 -3.39 -20.24
CA GLU A 85 -4.33 -3.11 -18.82
C GLU A 85 -3.21 -3.77 -18.03
N MET A 86 -2.38 -2.96 -17.39
CA MET A 86 -1.34 -3.43 -16.48
C MET A 86 -1.57 -2.77 -15.13
N GLY A 87 -1.38 -3.53 -14.06
CA GLY A 87 -1.77 -3.07 -12.74
C GLY A 87 -1.00 -3.75 -11.62
N THR A 88 -1.26 -3.23 -10.42
CA THR A 88 -0.78 -3.82 -9.17
C THR A 88 -1.99 -4.12 -8.31
N TYR A 89 -2.06 -5.35 -7.81
CA TYR A 89 -3.00 -5.71 -6.77
C TYR A 89 -2.31 -5.45 -5.44
N PHE A 90 -2.73 -4.39 -4.76
CA PHE A 90 -2.26 -4.07 -3.42
C PHE A 90 -3.00 -4.95 -2.41
N ILE A 91 -2.24 -5.55 -1.50
CA ILE A 91 -2.74 -6.36 -0.40
C ILE A 91 -1.91 -6.03 0.83
N ALA A 92 -2.59 -5.72 1.93
CA ALA A 92 -1.97 -5.35 3.19
C ALA A 92 -2.62 -6.05 4.37
N TYR A 93 -1.79 -6.64 5.21
CA TYR A 93 -2.16 -7.21 6.50
C TYR A 93 -1.65 -6.32 7.62
N ALA A 94 -2.51 -6.03 8.60
CA ALA A 94 -2.17 -5.19 9.75
C ALA A 94 -2.79 -5.71 11.06
N SER A 95 -2.11 -5.46 12.17
CA SER A 95 -2.66 -5.69 13.52
C SER A 95 -3.81 -4.74 13.87
N THR A 96 -3.81 -3.54 13.29
CA THR A 96 -4.90 -2.56 13.37
C THR A 96 -5.08 -1.92 12.00
N PHE A 97 -6.33 -1.70 11.59
CA PHE A 97 -6.60 -1.03 10.32
C PHE A 97 -6.23 0.46 10.33
N SER A 98 -6.11 1.09 11.51
CA SER A 98 -5.77 2.51 11.64
C SER A 98 -4.44 2.87 10.97
N THR A 99 -3.46 1.96 11.00
CA THR A 99 -2.17 2.13 10.31
C THR A 99 -2.36 2.23 8.79
N VAL A 100 -3.11 1.30 8.19
CA VAL A 100 -3.38 1.32 6.74
C VAL A 100 -4.18 2.56 6.37
N GLN A 101 -5.19 2.93 7.17
CA GLN A 101 -5.99 4.12 6.95
C GLN A 101 -5.14 5.40 6.98
N GLN A 102 -4.18 5.50 7.90
CA GLN A 102 -3.26 6.63 7.96
C GLN A 102 -2.36 6.71 6.71
N MET A 103 -1.81 5.57 6.27
CA MET A 103 -1.05 5.50 5.00
C MET A 103 -1.91 5.97 3.82
N LEU A 104 -3.15 5.50 3.72
CA LEU A 104 -4.08 5.91 2.66
C LEU A 104 -4.42 7.40 2.72
N ASN A 105 -4.65 7.95 3.91
CA ASN A 105 -4.91 9.38 4.08
C ASN A 105 -3.70 10.21 3.60
N ASN A 106 -2.48 9.84 4.03
CA ASN A 106 -1.26 10.49 3.56
C ASN A 106 -1.13 10.40 2.04
N MET A 107 -1.46 9.26 1.45
CA MET A 107 -1.35 9.05 0.00
C MET A 107 -2.39 9.81 -0.80
N PHE A 108 -3.67 9.76 -0.43
CA PHE A 108 -4.77 10.29 -1.25
C PHE A 108 -5.13 11.74 -0.92
N ILE A 109 -4.99 12.17 0.34
CA ILE A 109 -5.27 13.54 0.79
C ILE A 109 -3.98 14.37 0.80
N GLY A 110 -2.88 13.75 1.21
CA GLY A 110 -1.59 14.39 1.39
C GLY A 110 -1.27 14.71 2.84
N SER A 111 0.03 14.77 3.13
CA SER A 111 0.56 15.24 4.42
C SER A 111 1.73 16.21 4.18
N PRO A 112 1.56 17.53 4.42
CA PRO A 112 0.29 18.24 4.71
C PRO A 112 -0.73 18.10 3.56
N GLU A 113 -1.99 18.49 3.80
CA GLU A 113 -3.06 18.39 2.79
C GLU A 113 -2.64 19.00 1.44
N GLY A 114 -2.87 18.26 0.35
CA GLY A 114 -2.43 18.61 -1.00
C GLY A 114 -1.03 18.08 -1.38
N ASN A 115 -0.19 17.69 -0.41
CA ASN A 115 1.07 16.98 -0.64
C ASN A 115 0.81 15.47 -0.78
N TYR A 116 -0.02 15.08 -1.76
CA TYR A 116 -0.46 13.71 -2.01
C TYR A 116 0.64 12.85 -2.65
N ASP A 117 0.46 11.53 -2.62
CA ASP A 117 1.43 10.58 -3.16
C ASP A 117 1.48 10.60 -4.69
N ARG A 118 2.65 10.95 -5.19
CA ARG A 118 2.88 11.14 -6.62
C ARG A 118 2.76 9.85 -7.43
N ILE A 119 2.79 8.67 -6.81
CA ILE A 119 2.51 7.42 -7.53
C ILE A 119 1.09 7.39 -8.09
N LEU A 120 0.14 8.10 -7.45
CA LEU A 120 -1.27 8.15 -7.85
C LEU A 120 -1.49 8.91 -9.16
N ASP A 121 -0.54 9.74 -9.60
CA ASP A 121 -0.53 10.33 -10.95
C ASP A 121 -0.48 9.25 -12.05
N PHE A 122 0.08 8.08 -11.71
CA PHE A 122 0.31 6.96 -12.62
C PHE A 122 -0.52 5.73 -12.27
N SER A 123 -1.19 5.70 -11.12
CA SER A 123 -1.87 4.53 -10.58
C SER A 123 -3.27 4.88 -10.09
N THR A 124 -4.30 4.36 -10.76
CA THR A 124 -5.70 4.61 -10.37
C THR A 124 -6.27 3.41 -9.61
N ALA A 125 -6.70 3.63 -8.35
CA ALA A 125 -7.44 2.62 -7.60
C ALA A 125 -8.82 2.38 -8.23
N LYS A 126 -9.13 1.12 -8.55
CA LYS A 126 -10.42 0.66 -9.09
C LYS A 126 -11.29 -0.04 -8.05
N THR A 127 -10.68 -0.52 -6.97
CA THR A 127 -11.38 -1.15 -5.85
C THR A 127 -10.77 -0.69 -4.52
N GLY A 128 -11.51 -0.88 -3.45
CA GLY A 128 -11.05 -0.73 -2.07
C GLY A 128 -11.95 -1.55 -1.16
N SER A 129 -11.39 -2.51 -0.45
CA SER A 129 -12.16 -3.41 0.40
C SER A 129 -11.38 -3.83 1.62
N LEU A 130 -12.03 -3.77 2.78
CA LEU A 130 -11.52 -4.18 4.08
C LEU A 130 -12.18 -5.50 4.49
N TYR A 131 -11.36 -6.44 4.94
CA TYR A 131 -11.78 -7.73 5.44
C TYR A 131 -11.14 -7.98 6.81
N PHE A 132 -11.82 -8.78 7.62
CA PHE A 132 -11.22 -9.41 8.78
C PHE A 132 -10.71 -10.80 8.41
N VAL A 133 -9.50 -11.13 8.86
CA VAL A 133 -8.87 -12.44 8.69
C VAL A 133 -8.93 -13.16 10.04
N PRO A 134 -9.89 -14.08 10.23
CA PRO A 134 -10.03 -14.84 11.46
C PRO A 134 -8.85 -15.80 11.67
N THR A 135 -8.68 -16.24 12.91
CA THR A 135 -7.81 -17.38 13.22
C THR A 135 -8.43 -18.68 12.72
N PHE A 136 -7.62 -19.73 12.56
CA PHE A 136 -8.14 -21.06 12.20
C PHE A 136 -9.20 -21.55 13.20
N ASN A 137 -8.96 -21.40 14.51
CA ASN A 137 -9.94 -21.77 15.53
C ASN A 137 -11.28 -21.05 15.33
N MET A 138 -11.27 -19.75 15.02
CA MET A 138 -12.50 -19.01 14.74
C MET A 138 -13.22 -19.52 13.50
N ILE A 139 -12.48 -19.89 12.44
CA ILE A 139 -13.06 -20.47 11.22
C ILE A 139 -13.72 -21.82 11.55
N ASP A 140 -13.06 -22.67 12.34
CA ASP A 140 -13.59 -23.98 12.75
C ASP A 140 -14.88 -23.82 13.57
N ASP A 141 -14.91 -22.87 14.50
CA ASP A 141 -16.09 -22.52 15.30
C ASP A 141 -17.24 -21.98 14.45
N PHE A 142 -16.96 -21.30 13.33
CA PHE A 142 -18.00 -20.85 12.39
C PHE A 142 -18.53 -21.96 11.48
N SER A 143 -17.75 -23.03 11.29
CA SER A 143 -18.09 -24.14 10.41
C SER A 143 -18.87 -25.27 11.09
N SER A 144 -18.99 -25.20 12.42
CA SER A 144 -19.67 -26.20 13.23
C SER A 144 -21.17 -25.91 13.31
N ASP A 145 -21.92 -26.46 12.36
CA ASP A 145 -23.34 -26.82 12.49
C ASP A 145 -23.49 -28.24 13.06
#